data_AF-A0A973ABT6-F1
#
_entry.id   AF-A0A973ABT6-F1
#
_cell.length_a   1.000
_cell.length_b   1.000
_cell.length_c   1.000
_cell.angle_alpha   90.00
_cell.angle_beta   90.00
_cell.angle_gamma   90.00
#
_symmetry.space_group_name_H-M   'P 1'
#
loop_
_entity.id
_entity.type
_entity.pdbx_description
1 polymer ?
#
loop_
_entity_poly.entity_id
_entity_poly.type
_entity_poly.pdbx_seq_one_letter_code
_entity_poly.pdbx_strand_id
1 'polypeptide(L)'
;MDLLNEVILPKPVSVTASGSSFELNAKTKIFIKGESEELLKIGHYLSNLIKPASGFDLKVASISTVLNSNSIYLSISDLKSEFGKEGYKLTITENNVSISANSPEGIFFGIQTLRQILPKEIEASTIQKKSWFIATGEIYDYPQYEYRGAMLDVSRHFFKVKDVKKYIDMLVVYKLNVLHLHLSDDQGWRIEIKSWPNLTAHGGSTEVGGGTGGFYTQEEYK
;
A
#
# COMPACT_ATOMS: atom_id res chain seq x y z
N MET A 1 14.89 17.33 -11.26
CA MET A 1 15.20 16.34 -10.21
C MET A 1 15.59 15.05 -10.91
N ASP A 2 16.30 14.14 -10.26
CA ASP A 2 16.75 12.90 -10.90
C ASP A 2 16.14 11.68 -10.20
N LEU A 3 15.28 10.95 -10.91
CA LEU A 3 14.57 9.78 -10.41
C LEU A 3 15.54 8.63 -10.06
N LEU A 4 16.74 8.61 -10.64
CA LEU A 4 17.77 7.61 -10.33
C LEU A 4 18.38 7.78 -8.94
N ASN A 5 18.21 8.94 -8.31
CA ASN A 5 18.67 9.20 -6.94
C ASN A 5 17.64 8.81 -5.88
N GLU A 6 16.42 8.45 -6.27
CA GLU A 6 15.38 8.04 -5.33
C GLU A 6 15.63 6.62 -4.83
N VAL A 7 15.45 6.40 -3.52
CA VAL A 7 15.65 5.10 -2.90
C VAL A 7 14.34 4.32 -2.93
N ILE A 8 14.24 3.39 -3.87
CA ILE A 8 13.06 2.53 -4.05
C ILE A 8 13.38 1.11 -3.56
N LEU A 9 12.58 0.62 -2.62
CA LEU A 9 12.68 -0.68 -1.98
C LEU A 9 11.37 -1.45 -2.13
N PRO A 10 11.37 -2.69 -2.67
CA PRO A 10 12.48 -3.36 -3.35
C PRO A 10 12.94 -2.63 -4.62
N LYS A 11 14.15 -2.93 -5.09
CA LYS A 11 14.70 -2.37 -6.33
C LYS A 11 13.79 -2.76 -7.52
N PRO A 12 13.25 -1.79 -8.28
CA PRO A 12 12.45 -2.09 -9.46
C PRO A 12 13.24 -2.76 -10.57
N VAL A 13 12.54 -3.43 -11.49
CA VAL A 13 13.14 -4.02 -12.69
C VAL A 13 13.88 -2.98 -13.55
N SER A 14 13.28 -1.81 -13.76
CA SER A 14 13.89 -0.72 -14.53
C SER A 14 13.45 0.65 -14.03
N VAL A 15 14.37 1.62 -14.06
CA VAL A 15 14.13 3.03 -13.75
C VAL A 15 14.85 3.88 -14.80
N THR A 16 14.15 4.84 -15.40
CA THR A 16 14.72 5.84 -16.31
C THR A 16 14.32 7.24 -15.86
N ALA A 17 15.27 8.15 -15.72
CA ALA A 17 15.00 9.54 -15.35
C ALA A 17 14.88 10.44 -16.59
N SER A 18 14.06 11.48 -16.51
CA SER A 18 13.96 12.52 -17.55
C SER A 18 14.46 13.90 -17.11
N GLY A 19 14.88 14.07 -15.85
CA GLY A 19 15.58 15.26 -15.36
C GLY A 19 14.71 16.43 -14.86
N SER A 20 13.39 16.36 -15.05
CA SER A 20 12.42 17.39 -14.62
C SER A 20 11.74 17.03 -13.27
N SER A 21 10.60 17.64 -12.97
CA SER A 21 9.78 17.34 -11.78
C SER A 21 8.29 17.56 -12.05
N PHE A 22 7.45 16.71 -11.48
CA PHE A 22 6.01 16.92 -11.34
C PHE A 22 5.71 17.62 -10.02
N GLU A 23 4.87 18.64 -10.01
CA GLU A 23 4.40 19.28 -8.77
C GLU A 23 3.03 18.72 -8.36
N LEU A 24 3.00 17.98 -7.26
CA LEU A 24 1.77 17.60 -6.57
C LEU A 24 1.26 18.82 -5.77
N ASN A 25 0.01 19.20 -5.99
CA ASN A 25 -0.58 20.37 -5.33
C ASN A 25 -2.09 20.17 -5.07
N ALA A 26 -2.72 21.14 -4.40
CA ALA A 26 -4.13 21.08 -4.04
C ALA A 26 -5.11 20.99 -5.23
N LYS A 27 -4.67 21.31 -6.46
CA LYS A 27 -5.48 21.19 -7.69
C LYS A 27 -5.29 19.83 -8.36
N THR A 28 -4.32 19.03 -7.93
CA THR A 28 -4.11 17.68 -8.46
C THR A 28 -5.35 16.82 -8.23
N LYS A 29 -5.73 16.05 -9.26
CA LYS A 29 -6.85 15.11 -9.17
C LYS A 29 -6.37 13.69 -9.40
N ILE A 30 -7.02 12.72 -8.77
CA ILE A 30 -6.80 11.31 -9.04
C ILE A 30 -7.91 10.84 -9.97
N PHE A 31 -7.54 10.31 -11.11
CA PHE A 31 -8.45 9.83 -12.12
C PHE A 31 -8.28 8.33 -12.29
N ILE A 32 -9.39 7.62 -12.35
CA ILE A 32 -9.40 6.21 -12.71
C ILE A 32 -10.01 6.04 -14.11
N LYS A 33 -9.43 5.16 -14.91
CA LYS A 33 -9.97 4.83 -16.24
C LYS A 33 -11.06 3.76 -16.09
N GLY A 34 -12.29 4.08 -16.49
CA GLY A 34 -13.44 3.16 -16.43
C GLY A 34 -14.20 3.17 -15.10
N GLU A 35 -15.07 2.17 -14.92
CA GLU A 35 -16.05 2.07 -13.81
C GLU A 35 -15.70 0.96 -12.81
N SER A 36 -14.43 0.84 -12.43
CA SER A 36 -14.00 -0.14 -11.43
C SER A 36 -14.14 0.40 -10.00
N GLU A 37 -15.04 -0.17 -9.20
CA GLU A 37 -15.16 0.14 -7.77
C GLU A 37 -13.87 -0.12 -6.99
N GLU A 38 -13.12 -1.15 -7.38
CA GLU A 38 -11.85 -1.48 -6.74
C GLU A 38 -10.79 -0.42 -7.00
N LEU A 39 -10.69 0.09 -8.23
CA LEU A 39 -9.81 1.22 -8.54
C LEU A 39 -10.24 2.50 -7.82
N LEU A 40 -11.55 2.73 -7.62
CA LEU A 40 -12.02 3.86 -6.81
C LEU A 40 -11.50 3.75 -5.37
N LYS A 41 -11.60 2.57 -4.76
CA LYS A 41 -11.05 2.31 -3.42
C LYS A 41 -9.54 2.55 -3.37
N ILE A 42 -8.80 2.08 -4.38
CA ILE A 42 -7.35 2.30 -4.49
C ILE A 42 -7.01 3.79 -4.69
N GLY A 43 -7.79 4.52 -5.49
CA GLY A 43 -7.62 5.97 -5.66
C GLY A 43 -7.88 6.74 -4.36
N HIS A 44 -8.91 6.33 -3.60
CA HIS A 44 -9.16 6.89 -2.28
C HIS A 44 -8.08 6.54 -1.27
N TYR A 45 -7.52 5.34 -1.32
CA TYR A 45 -6.35 4.96 -0.53
C TYR A 45 -5.18 5.93 -0.79
N LEU A 46 -4.85 6.20 -2.06
CA LEU A 46 -3.81 7.17 -2.41
C LEU A 46 -4.11 8.59 -1.90
N SER A 47 -5.36 9.05 -2.06
CA SER A 47 -5.79 10.37 -1.54
C SER A 47 -5.60 10.45 -0.02
N ASN A 48 -6.03 9.42 0.71
CA ASN A 48 -5.91 9.34 2.16
C ASN A 48 -4.47 9.21 2.65
N LEU A 49 -3.59 8.62 1.85
CA LEU A 49 -2.15 8.58 2.12
C LEU A 49 -1.51 9.97 2.02
N ILE A 50 -1.89 10.75 1.01
CA ILE A 50 -1.29 12.07 0.75
C ILE A 50 -1.80 13.15 1.70
N LYS A 51 -3.08 13.09 2.07
CA LYS A 51 -3.81 14.14 2.78
C LYS A 51 -3.21 14.57 4.13
N PRO A 52 -2.77 13.67 5.04
CA PRO A 52 -2.31 14.07 6.37
C PRO A 52 -1.10 15.01 6.35
N ALA A 53 -0.11 14.69 5.51
CA ALA A 53 1.11 15.46 5.41
C ALA A 53 0.97 16.66 4.48
N SER A 54 0.27 16.53 3.35
CA SER A 54 0.15 17.64 2.38
C SER A 54 -0.95 18.64 2.70
N GLY A 55 -2.00 18.21 3.40
CA GLY A 55 -3.26 18.95 3.54
C GLY A 55 -4.13 18.94 2.27
N PHE A 56 -3.76 18.21 1.22
CA PHE A 56 -4.51 18.17 -0.04
C PHE A 56 -5.61 17.11 -0.01
N ASP A 57 -6.87 17.53 -0.19
CA ASP A 57 -8.01 16.62 -0.34
C ASP A 57 -8.22 16.28 -1.83
N LEU A 58 -7.33 15.44 -2.37
CA LEU A 58 -7.32 15.09 -3.78
C LEU A 58 -8.61 14.36 -4.15
N LYS A 59 -9.38 14.94 -5.08
CA LYS A 59 -10.62 14.33 -5.55
C LYS A 59 -10.32 13.13 -6.44
N VAL A 60 -11.06 12.06 -6.22
CA VAL A 60 -11.01 10.81 -7.01
C VAL A 60 -12.24 10.79 -7.91
N ALA A 61 -12.05 10.57 -9.22
CA ALA A 61 -13.13 10.50 -10.18
C ALA A 61 -12.85 9.50 -11.30
N SER A 62 -13.91 8.87 -11.81
CA SER A 62 -13.87 8.08 -13.05
C SER A 62 -13.91 8.97 -14.27
N ILE A 63 -13.12 8.62 -15.28
CA ILE A 63 -13.09 9.30 -16.58
C ILE A 63 -13.02 8.29 -17.73
N SER A 64 -13.47 8.73 -18.90
CA SER A 64 -13.36 7.98 -20.16
C SER A 64 -12.12 8.38 -20.98
N THR A 65 -11.65 9.63 -20.86
CA THR A 65 -10.50 10.18 -21.61
C THR A 65 -9.47 10.83 -20.69
N VAL A 66 -8.20 10.46 -20.89
CA VAL A 66 -7.06 11.02 -20.14
C VAL A 66 -6.94 12.51 -20.43
N LEU A 67 -6.91 13.34 -19.39
CA LEU A 67 -6.72 14.78 -19.51
C LEU A 67 -5.23 15.11 -19.36
N ASN A 68 -4.65 15.88 -20.27
CA ASN A 68 -3.26 16.30 -20.12
C ASN A 68 -3.17 17.49 -19.14
N SER A 69 -3.44 17.22 -17.87
CA SER A 69 -3.50 18.21 -16.78
C SER A 69 -2.90 17.64 -15.50
N ASN A 70 -2.58 18.50 -14.54
CA ASN A 70 -2.01 18.17 -13.22
C ASN A 70 -2.83 17.10 -12.50
N SER A 71 -2.48 15.82 -12.69
CA SER A 71 -3.30 14.69 -12.25
C SER A 71 -2.51 13.40 -12.13
N ILE A 72 -3.09 12.46 -11.39
CA ILE A 72 -2.61 11.09 -11.22
C ILE A 72 -3.62 10.15 -11.87
N TYR A 73 -3.17 9.36 -12.83
CA TYR A 73 -4.00 8.40 -13.58
C TYR A 73 -3.74 6.98 -13.12
N LEU A 74 -4.81 6.27 -12.74
CA LEU A 74 -4.78 4.85 -12.44
C LEU A 74 -5.59 4.11 -13.52
N SER A 75 -4.95 3.19 -14.24
CA SER A 75 -5.63 2.52 -15.37
C SER A 75 -5.23 1.06 -15.51
N ILE A 76 -6.23 0.20 -15.68
CA ILE A 76 -5.99 -1.16 -16.18
C ILE A 76 -5.69 -1.11 -17.68
N SER A 77 -4.66 -1.82 -18.08
CA SER A 77 -4.17 -1.91 -19.46
C SER A 77 -3.53 -3.27 -19.71
N ASP A 78 -3.60 -3.75 -20.94
CA ASP A 78 -2.93 -4.98 -21.36
C ASP A 78 -1.41 -4.72 -21.52
N LEU A 79 -0.68 -4.81 -20.42
CA LEU A 79 0.77 -4.83 -20.41
C LEU A 79 1.27 -6.20 -20.87
N LYS A 80 2.57 -6.28 -21.18
CA LYS A 80 3.22 -7.56 -21.53
C LYS A 80 3.00 -8.58 -20.40
N SER A 81 2.95 -9.86 -20.76
CA SER A 81 2.69 -10.96 -19.83
C SER A 81 3.67 -11.04 -18.66
N GLU A 82 4.92 -10.57 -18.85
CA GLU A 82 5.95 -10.49 -17.81
C GLU A 82 5.54 -9.65 -16.59
N PHE A 83 4.61 -8.70 -16.75
CA PHE A 83 4.10 -7.90 -15.63
C PHE A 83 3.18 -8.72 -14.70
N GLY A 84 2.60 -9.82 -15.17
CA GLY A 84 1.70 -10.64 -14.36
C GLY A 84 0.54 -9.82 -13.76
N LYS A 85 0.07 -10.21 -12.56
CA LYS A 85 -0.97 -9.47 -11.80
C LYS A 85 -0.40 -8.29 -11.01
N GLU A 86 0.78 -8.46 -10.42
CA GLU A 86 1.33 -7.50 -9.46
C GLU A 86 2.25 -6.45 -10.10
N GLY A 87 2.60 -6.60 -11.37
CA GLY A 87 3.46 -5.66 -12.08
C GLY A 87 2.73 -4.42 -12.58
N TYR A 88 3.49 -3.33 -12.72
CA TYR A 88 2.99 -2.04 -13.18
C TYR A 88 4.04 -1.26 -13.96
N LYS A 89 3.54 -0.34 -14.79
CA LYS A 89 4.29 0.77 -15.36
C LYS A 89 3.89 2.06 -14.66
N LEU A 90 4.86 2.76 -14.08
CA LEU A 90 4.71 4.11 -13.50
C LEU A 90 5.44 5.11 -14.40
N THR A 91 4.72 6.09 -14.93
CA THR A 91 5.27 7.19 -15.75
C THR A 91 4.98 8.51 -15.07
N ILE A 92 6.02 9.32 -14.87
CA ILE A 92 5.93 10.64 -14.24
C ILE A 92 6.45 11.66 -15.24
N THR A 93 5.58 12.59 -15.63
CA THR A 93 5.88 13.73 -16.50
C THR A 93 5.66 15.03 -15.73
N GLU A 94 6.09 16.17 -16.29
CA GLU A 94 5.82 17.48 -15.65
C GLU A 94 4.31 17.76 -15.49
N ASN A 95 3.47 17.15 -16.32
CA ASN A 95 2.04 17.40 -16.37
C ASN A 95 1.20 16.37 -15.61
N ASN A 96 1.63 15.12 -15.53
CA ASN A 96 0.86 14.04 -14.91
C ASN A 96 1.72 12.89 -14.41
N VAL A 97 1.15 12.12 -13.49
CA VAL A 97 1.62 10.81 -13.04
C VAL A 97 0.65 9.76 -13.59
N SER A 98 1.13 8.64 -14.11
CA SER A 98 0.29 7.55 -14.59
C SER A 98 0.82 6.22 -14.05
N ILE A 99 -0.07 5.43 -13.47
CA ILE A 99 0.17 4.04 -13.05
C ILE A 99 -0.76 3.16 -13.89
N SER A 100 -0.15 2.24 -14.63
CA SER A 100 -0.85 1.27 -15.47
C SER A 100 -0.43 -0.14 -15.11
N ALA A 101 -1.38 -1.07 -15.11
CA ALA A 101 -1.16 -2.47 -14.70
C ALA A 101 -2.20 -3.40 -15.34
N ASN A 102 -1.94 -4.71 -15.31
CA ASN A 102 -2.89 -5.74 -15.78
C ASN A 102 -4.05 -5.98 -14.79
N SER A 103 -3.87 -5.64 -13.51
CA SER A 103 -4.90 -5.81 -12.48
C SER A 103 -4.81 -4.73 -11.39
N PRO A 104 -5.85 -4.58 -10.54
CA PRO A 104 -5.85 -3.61 -9.44
C PRO A 104 -4.68 -3.80 -8.46
N GLU A 105 -4.23 -5.03 -8.23
CA GLU A 105 -3.07 -5.33 -7.37
C GLU A 105 -1.79 -4.68 -7.89
N GLY A 106 -1.54 -4.70 -9.20
CA GLY A 106 -0.41 -4.01 -9.80
C GLY A 106 -0.48 -2.49 -9.64
N ILE A 107 -1.67 -1.90 -9.77
CA ILE A 107 -1.88 -0.46 -9.49
C ILE A 107 -1.53 -0.15 -8.04
N PHE A 108 -1.97 -0.99 -7.12
CA PHE A 108 -1.72 -0.82 -5.70
C PHE A 108 -0.23 -0.89 -5.36
N PHE A 109 0.54 -1.81 -5.95
CA PHE A 109 2.00 -1.83 -5.79
C PHE A 109 2.71 -0.66 -6.48
N GLY A 110 2.18 -0.17 -7.60
CA GLY A 110 2.66 1.07 -8.23
C GLY A 110 2.53 2.28 -7.30
N ILE A 111 1.45 2.35 -6.52
CA ILE A 111 1.26 3.38 -5.49
C ILE A 111 2.30 3.27 -4.39
N GLN A 112 2.70 2.06 -3.98
CA GLN A 112 3.76 1.90 -2.96
C GLN A 112 5.10 2.43 -3.45
N THR A 113 5.39 2.32 -4.75
CA THR A 113 6.58 2.96 -5.34
C THR A 113 6.43 4.48 -5.42
N LEU A 114 5.26 4.98 -5.84
CA LEU A 114 4.99 6.42 -5.84
C LEU A 114 5.15 7.05 -4.43
N ARG A 115 4.68 6.35 -3.39
CA ARG A 115 4.84 6.71 -1.98
C ARG A 115 6.30 6.92 -1.60
N GLN A 116 7.21 6.07 -2.09
CA GLN A 116 8.64 6.15 -1.80
C GLN A 116 9.38 7.24 -2.58
N ILE A 117 8.86 7.62 -3.76
CA ILE A 117 9.42 8.71 -4.60
C ILE A 117 8.93 10.08 -4.09
N LEU A 118 7.78 10.14 -3.43
CA LEU A 118 7.33 11.35 -2.76
C LEU A 118 8.34 11.76 -1.66
N PRO A 119 8.48 13.07 -1.38
CA PRO A 119 9.34 13.51 -0.30
C PRO A 119 8.98 12.82 1.02
N LYS A 120 9.99 12.36 1.77
CA LYS A 120 9.83 11.58 3.02
C LYS A 120 8.82 12.16 4.02
N GLU A 121 8.63 13.48 4.01
CA GLU A 121 7.66 14.18 4.83
C GLU A 121 6.21 13.75 4.57
N ILE A 122 5.93 13.04 3.47
CA ILE A 122 4.61 12.48 3.14
C ILE A 122 4.12 11.51 4.22
N GLU A 123 5.04 10.90 4.97
CA GLU A 123 4.75 9.99 6.08
C GLU A 123 4.34 10.72 7.39
N ALA A 124 4.39 12.05 7.41
CA ALA A 124 4.04 12.81 8.60
C ALA A 124 2.53 12.78 8.87
N SER A 125 2.16 12.62 10.14
CA SER A 125 0.75 12.69 10.58
C SER A 125 0.20 14.11 10.70
N THR A 126 1.01 15.14 10.41
CA THR A 126 0.65 16.55 10.49
C THR A 126 1.05 17.27 9.21
N ILE A 127 0.33 18.35 8.88
CA ILE A 127 0.58 19.13 7.67
C ILE A 127 2.01 19.70 7.66
N GLN A 128 2.69 19.50 6.53
CA GLN A 128 4.06 19.94 6.25
C GLN A 128 4.04 21.07 5.22
N LYS A 129 4.61 22.23 5.56
CA LYS A 129 4.66 23.39 4.66
C LYS A 129 5.83 23.28 3.70
N LYS A 130 5.62 22.60 2.57
CA LYS A 130 6.60 22.49 1.47
C LYS A 130 5.91 22.31 0.12
N SER A 131 6.69 22.50 -0.94
CA SER A 131 6.31 22.04 -2.28
C SER A 131 6.55 20.54 -2.41
N TRP A 132 5.61 19.84 -3.03
CA TRP A 132 5.63 18.38 -3.20
C TRP A 132 6.05 18.05 -4.62
N PHE A 133 7.36 18.04 -4.86
CA PHE A 133 7.91 17.68 -6.16
C PHE A 133 8.25 16.19 -6.22
N ILE A 134 8.01 15.59 -7.39
CA ILE A 134 8.29 14.20 -7.71
C ILE A 134 9.20 14.18 -8.94
N ALA A 135 10.32 13.46 -8.89
CA ALA A 135 11.22 13.35 -10.04
C ALA A 135 10.53 12.65 -11.23
N THR A 136 10.73 13.18 -12.45
CA THR A 136 10.11 12.65 -13.66
C THR A 136 10.90 11.49 -14.27
N GLY A 137 10.20 10.58 -14.92
CA GLY A 137 10.80 9.37 -15.49
C GLY A 137 9.80 8.23 -15.70
N GLU A 138 10.32 7.05 -16.00
CA GLU A 138 9.54 5.81 -16.08
C GLU A 138 10.11 4.73 -15.17
N ILE A 139 9.21 3.94 -14.59
CA ILE A 139 9.52 2.75 -13.81
C ILE A 139 8.70 1.60 -14.35
N TYR A 140 9.38 0.49 -14.62
CA TYR A 140 8.78 -0.81 -14.89
C TYR A 140 9.12 -1.73 -13.73
N ASP A 141 8.10 -2.37 -13.16
CA ASP A 141 8.32 -3.29 -12.05
C ASP A 141 7.36 -4.48 -12.09
N TYR A 142 7.86 -5.61 -11.65
CA TYR A 142 7.10 -6.85 -11.44
C TYR A 142 7.91 -7.77 -10.52
N PRO A 143 7.23 -8.61 -9.71
CA PRO A 143 7.93 -9.45 -8.74
C PRO A 143 8.60 -10.65 -9.41
N GLN A 144 9.76 -11.04 -8.88
CA GLN A 144 10.42 -12.29 -9.27
C GLN A 144 9.71 -13.53 -8.70
N TYR A 145 9.09 -13.41 -7.52
CA TYR A 145 8.39 -14.50 -6.84
C TYR A 145 6.99 -14.08 -6.43
N GLU A 146 6.01 -14.94 -6.65
CA GLU A 146 4.60 -14.68 -6.32
C GLU A 146 4.36 -14.61 -4.81
N TYR A 147 5.01 -15.46 -4.01
CA TYR A 147 4.82 -15.48 -2.56
C TYR A 147 5.89 -14.65 -1.84
N ARG A 148 5.50 -13.53 -1.24
CA ARG A 148 6.40 -12.65 -0.46
C ARG A 148 5.75 -12.38 0.90
N GLY A 149 6.00 -13.28 1.83
CA GLY A 149 5.31 -13.32 3.11
C GLY A 149 6.09 -12.75 4.29
N ALA A 150 5.36 -12.31 5.31
CA ALA A 150 5.86 -12.15 6.67
C ALA A 150 4.98 -12.92 7.64
N MET A 151 5.60 -13.53 8.65
CA MET A 151 4.89 -14.20 9.74
C MET A 151 4.88 -13.31 10.99
N LEU A 152 3.74 -13.23 11.67
CA LEU A 152 3.62 -12.60 12.98
C LEU A 152 3.18 -13.64 14.02
N ASP A 153 3.98 -13.81 15.06
CA ASP A 153 3.64 -14.65 16.22
C ASP A 153 2.80 -13.81 17.19
N VAL A 154 1.51 -14.12 17.25
CA VAL A 154 0.56 -13.50 18.19
C VAL A 154 0.22 -14.45 19.34
N SER A 155 0.78 -15.66 19.33
CA SER A 155 0.54 -16.70 20.33
C SER A 155 1.46 -16.53 21.53
N ARG A 156 2.74 -16.21 21.31
CA ARG A 156 3.70 -16.01 22.40
C ARG A 156 3.43 -14.73 23.19
N HIS A 157 3.13 -13.64 22.50
CA HIS A 157 2.61 -12.39 23.07
C HIS A 157 1.50 -11.87 22.16
N PHE A 158 0.39 -11.44 22.75
CA PHE A 158 -0.78 -11.02 22.00
C PHE A 158 -0.67 -9.57 21.52
N PHE A 159 -0.93 -9.36 20.22
CA PHE A 159 -1.03 -8.04 19.61
C PHE A 159 -2.49 -7.75 19.26
N LYS A 160 -3.01 -6.58 19.63
CA LYS A 160 -4.40 -6.22 19.31
C LYS A 160 -4.58 -6.02 17.80
N VAL A 161 -5.82 -6.08 17.31
CA VAL A 161 -6.17 -5.89 15.89
C VAL A 161 -5.53 -4.63 15.30
N LYS A 162 -5.56 -3.51 16.04
CA LYS A 162 -4.94 -2.24 15.60
C LYS A 162 -3.42 -2.36 15.37
N ASP A 163 -2.74 -3.16 16.17
CA ASP A 163 -1.28 -3.32 16.12
C ASP A 163 -0.91 -4.27 14.97
N VAL A 164 -1.71 -5.32 14.75
CA VAL A 164 -1.60 -6.18 13.57
C VAL A 164 -1.85 -5.40 12.28
N LYS A 165 -2.89 -4.57 12.22
CA LYS A 165 -3.16 -3.70 11.05
C LYS A 165 -2.02 -2.73 10.78
N LYS A 166 -1.47 -2.12 11.83
CA LYS A 166 -0.26 -1.28 11.71
C LYS A 166 0.93 -2.07 11.17
N TYR A 167 1.11 -3.32 11.58
CA TYR A 167 2.16 -4.19 11.04
C TYR A 167 1.93 -4.46 9.54
N ILE A 168 0.70 -4.77 9.12
CA ILE A 168 0.33 -4.91 7.69
C ILE A 168 0.67 -3.64 6.90
N ASP A 169 0.32 -2.46 7.43
CA ASP A 169 0.61 -1.17 6.80
C ASP A 169 2.13 -0.92 6.63
N MET A 170 2.96 -1.50 7.49
CA MET A 170 4.43 -1.44 7.33
C MET A 170 4.94 -2.41 6.27
N LEU A 171 4.37 -3.62 6.19
CA LEU A 171 4.78 -4.66 5.24
C LEU A 171 4.46 -4.26 3.79
N VAL A 172 3.30 -3.63 3.58
CA VAL A 172 2.78 -3.33 2.25
C VAL A 172 3.64 -2.33 1.48
N VAL A 173 4.31 -1.41 2.18
CA VAL A 173 5.27 -0.45 1.59
C VAL A 173 6.38 -1.17 0.83
N TYR A 174 6.77 -2.34 1.32
CA TYR A 174 7.82 -3.18 0.74
C TYR A 174 7.29 -4.27 -0.19
N LYS A 175 6.02 -4.16 -0.61
CA LYS A 175 5.36 -5.07 -1.55
C LYS A 175 5.28 -6.53 -1.08
N LEU A 176 5.29 -6.75 0.24
CA LEU A 176 4.93 -8.05 0.81
C LEU A 176 3.41 -8.25 0.64
N ASN A 177 3.03 -9.45 0.21
CA ASN A 177 1.66 -9.74 -0.24
C ASN A 177 0.99 -10.88 0.54
N VAL A 178 1.71 -11.53 1.46
CA VAL A 178 1.16 -12.56 2.33
C VAL A 178 1.46 -12.24 3.79
N LEU A 179 0.42 -12.30 4.62
CA LEU A 179 0.56 -12.31 6.07
C LEU A 179 0.24 -13.70 6.59
N HIS A 180 1.20 -14.32 7.27
CA HIS A 180 1.00 -15.55 8.02
C HIS A 180 0.82 -15.20 9.50
N LEU A 181 -0.39 -15.40 10.04
CA LEU A 181 -0.64 -15.25 11.47
C LEU A 181 -0.48 -16.61 12.17
N HIS A 182 0.47 -16.70 13.10
CA HIS A 182 0.65 -17.88 13.94
C HIS A 182 -0.27 -17.76 15.17
N LEU A 183 -1.49 -18.28 15.04
CA LEU A 183 -2.63 -18.02 15.94
C LEU A 183 -2.75 -18.96 17.14
N SER A 184 -1.99 -20.04 17.19
CA SER A 184 -1.99 -20.94 18.33
C SER A 184 -0.63 -21.52 18.60
N ASP A 185 -0.26 -21.63 19.87
CA ASP A 185 0.95 -22.28 20.35
C ASP A 185 0.77 -22.71 21.82
N ASP A 186 1.80 -23.26 22.46
CA ASP A 186 1.71 -23.81 23.82
C ASP A 186 1.22 -22.77 24.85
N GLN A 187 1.64 -21.51 24.68
CA GLN A 187 1.36 -20.42 25.60
C GLN A 187 0.08 -19.63 25.27
N GLY A 188 -0.64 -19.98 24.20
CA GLY A 188 -1.74 -19.14 23.74
C GLY A 188 -2.58 -19.67 22.58
N TRP A 189 -3.90 -19.51 22.68
CA TRP A 189 -4.86 -19.71 21.59
C TRP A 189 -5.58 -18.41 21.25
N ARG A 190 -5.44 -17.92 20.01
CA ARG A 190 -5.75 -16.52 19.65
C ARG A 190 -6.92 -16.33 18.70
N ILE A 191 -7.68 -17.37 18.38
CA ILE A 191 -8.84 -17.28 17.47
C ILE A 191 -10.10 -17.90 18.07
N GLU A 192 -11.22 -17.21 18.00
CA GLU A 192 -12.49 -17.72 18.49
C GLU A 192 -12.98 -18.95 17.71
N ILE A 193 -13.19 -20.06 18.43
CA ILE A 193 -13.85 -21.26 17.92
C ILE A 193 -15.12 -21.48 18.72
N LYS A 194 -16.28 -21.13 18.14
CA LYS A 194 -17.58 -21.16 18.82
C LYS A 194 -17.97 -22.56 19.33
N SER A 195 -17.54 -23.62 18.68
CA SER A 195 -17.76 -25.01 19.13
C SER A 195 -16.85 -25.44 20.28
N TRP A 196 -15.79 -24.69 20.59
CA TRP A 196 -14.81 -24.97 21.63
C TRP A 196 -14.46 -23.70 22.42
N PRO A 197 -15.41 -23.11 23.17
CA PRO A 197 -15.25 -21.79 23.79
C PRO A 197 -14.12 -21.71 24.82
N ASN A 198 -13.75 -22.84 25.44
CA ASN A 198 -12.65 -22.88 26.41
C ASN A 198 -11.27 -22.61 25.79
N LEU A 199 -11.11 -22.76 24.46
CA LEU A 199 -9.86 -22.45 23.78
C LEU A 199 -9.49 -20.98 23.97
N THR A 200 -10.43 -20.05 23.84
CA THR A 200 -10.16 -18.63 24.07
C THR A 200 -10.42 -18.20 25.51
N ALA A 201 -11.46 -18.74 26.16
CA ALA A 201 -11.78 -18.39 27.56
C ALA A 201 -10.67 -18.77 28.56
N HIS A 202 -9.99 -19.90 28.32
CA HIS A 202 -8.85 -20.35 29.14
C HIS A 202 -7.53 -20.27 28.37
N GLY A 203 -7.44 -20.90 27.19
CA GLY A 203 -6.21 -20.96 26.41
C GLY A 203 -5.74 -19.61 25.85
N GLY A 204 -6.62 -18.62 25.76
CA GLY A 204 -6.28 -17.24 25.37
C GLY A 204 -5.98 -16.30 26.55
N SER A 205 -6.20 -16.74 27.79
CA SER A 205 -6.23 -15.86 28.98
C SER A 205 -4.87 -15.29 29.39
N THR A 206 -3.77 -15.96 29.03
CA THR A 206 -2.41 -15.55 29.35
C THR A 206 -1.49 -15.65 28.13
N GLU A 207 -0.21 -15.38 28.35
CA GLU A 207 0.86 -15.37 27.37
C GLU A 207 2.21 -15.65 28.06
N VAL A 208 3.31 -15.63 27.30
CA VAL A 208 4.66 -15.81 27.85
C VAL A 208 4.91 -14.82 29.00
N GLY A 209 5.50 -15.31 30.10
CA GLY A 209 5.79 -14.48 31.27
C GLY A 209 4.61 -14.19 32.20
N GLY A 210 3.43 -14.77 31.94
CA GLY A 210 2.25 -14.64 32.80
C GLY A 210 1.49 -13.32 32.63
N GLY A 211 1.73 -12.61 31.52
CA GLY A 211 0.96 -11.43 31.14
C GLY A 211 -0.50 -11.75 30.85
N THR A 212 -1.33 -10.70 30.78
CA THR A 212 -2.69 -10.84 30.26
C THR A 212 -2.62 -11.07 28.76
N GLY A 213 -3.15 -12.20 28.30
CA GLY A 213 -3.19 -12.54 26.88
C GLY A 213 -4.33 -11.85 26.13
N GLY A 214 -4.92 -12.58 25.20
CA GLY A 214 -6.05 -12.15 24.40
C GLY A 214 -6.33 -13.11 23.25
N PHE A 215 -7.36 -12.82 22.48
CA PHE A 215 -7.74 -13.52 21.26
C PHE A 215 -8.52 -12.58 20.34
N TYR A 216 -8.63 -12.97 19.07
CA TYR A 216 -9.50 -12.32 18.10
C TYR A 216 -10.83 -13.08 18.01
N THR A 217 -11.92 -12.34 18.08
CA THR A 217 -13.23 -12.86 17.65
C THR A 217 -13.23 -13.20 16.16
N GLN A 218 -14.16 -14.03 15.71
CA GLN A 218 -14.28 -14.32 14.28
C GLN A 218 -14.58 -13.07 13.43
N GLU A 219 -15.23 -12.06 14.01
CA GLU A 219 -15.48 -10.78 13.32
C GLU A 219 -14.26 -9.87 13.30
N GLU A 220 -13.41 -9.89 14.32
CA GLU A 220 -12.14 -9.15 14.31
C GLU A 220 -11.11 -9.74 13.33
N TYR A 221 -11.20 -11.05 13.05
CA TYR A 221 -10.33 -11.73 12.09
C TYR A 221 -10.70 -11.46 10.63
N LYS A 222 -11.95 -11.11 10.35
CA LYS A 222 -12.44 -10.75 9.01
C LYS A 222 -12.01 -9.34 8.61
#